data_AF-A0A1H3HZJ5-F1
#
_entry.id   AF-A0A1H3HZJ5-F1
#
_cell.length_a   1.000
_cell.length_b   1.000
_cell.length_c   1.000
_cell.angle_alpha   90.00
_cell.angle_beta   90.00
_cell.angle_gamma   90.00
#
_symmetry.space_group_name_H-M   'P 1'
#
loop_
_entity.id
_entity.type
_entity.pdbx_description
1 polymer ?
#
loop_
_entity_poly.entity_id
_entity_poly.type
_entity_poly.pdbx_seq_one_letter_code
_entity_poly.pdbx_strand_id
1 'polypeptide(L)'
;MNWTWELRSRDGGMNGLEFARCTTASGFSRVLVHAAPAQLHLEVRADDGGLVLRADADRDGDYSPVTLLEFDGGQVRRREVWPEPELYGLPVLLPGGEVGVLTSWEHADDHSWWRWSVEFSNHTGRPADWRPAGQHLQR
;
A
#
# COMPACT_ATOMS: atom_id res chain seq x y z
N MET A 1 16.76 -4.77 5.06
CA MET A 1 16.49 -3.34 4.92
C MET A 1 14.99 -3.18 4.80
N ASN A 2 14.39 -2.28 5.56
CA ASN A 2 12.99 -1.96 5.55
C ASN A 2 12.78 -0.59 4.90
N TRP A 3 11.55 -0.34 4.47
CA TRP A 3 11.08 0.96 4.01
C TRP A 3 10.00 1.47 4.96
N THR A 4 10.10 2.74 5.32
CA THR A 4 9.06 3.46 6.05
C THR A 4 8.24 4.28 5.08
N TRP A 5 6.93 4.06 5.10
CA TRP A 5 5.93 4.74 4.28
C TRP A 5 5.22 5.77 5.14
N GLU A 6 5.20 7.02 4.70
CA GLU A 6 4.43 8.09 5.30
C GLU A 6 3.36 8.52 4.31
N LEU A 7 2.10 8.22 4.63
CA LEU A 7 0.95 8.57 3.82
C LEU A 7 0.19 9.70 4.52
N ARG A 8 -0.07 10.78 3.79
CA ARG A 8 -0.80 11.94 4.31
C ARG A 8 -1.94 12.31 3.39
N SER A 9 -3.11 12.59 3.96
CA SER A 9 -4.18 13.27 3.24
C SER A 9 -3.82 14.75 3.12
N ARG A 10 -3.91 15.33 1.92
CA ARG A 10 -3.77 16.79 1.73
C ARG A 10 -5.09 17.55 1.90
N ASP A 11 -6.21 16.83 1.99
CA ASP A 11 -7.54 17.42 2.19
C ASP A 11 -7.86 17.64 3.68
N GLY A 12 -6.97 18.34 4.39
CA GLY A 12 -7.13 18.65 5.81
C GLY A 12 -5.83 18.97 6.52
N GLY A 13 -5.87 19.89 7.50
CA GLY A 13 -4.70 20.33 8.26
C GLY A 13 -3.70 21.15 7.43
N MET A 14 -2.87 21.96 8.08
CA MET A 14 -1.94 22.88 7.40
C MET A 14 -0.86 22.15 6.57
N ASN A 15 -0.45 20.96 7.00
CA ASN A 15 0.60 20.14 6.37
C ASN A 15 0.05 18.78 5.87
N GLY A 16 -1.25 18.70 5.63
CA GLY A 16 -1.95 17.43 5.50
C GLY A 16 -2.16 16.74 6.86
N LEU A 17 -3.09 15.79 6.92
CA LEU A 17 -3.31 14.90 8.06
C LEU A 17 -2.57 13.59 7.83
N GLU A 18 -1.91 13.07 8.87
CA GLU A 18 -1.34 11.73 8.79
C GLU A 18 -2.47 10.72 8.60
N PHE A 19 -2.32 9.89 7.57
CA PHE A 19 -3.23 8.80 7.29
C PHE A 19 -2.67 7.47 7.81
N ALA A 20 -1.40 7.19 7.47
CA ALA A 20 -0.69 6.02 7.94
C ALA A 20 0.82 6.25 7.95
N ARG A 21 1.50 5.68 8.95
CA ARG A 21 2.95 5.50 8.96
C ARG A 21 3.26 4.01 9.07
N CYS A 22 3.69 3.39 7.98
CA CYS A 22 3.88 1.95 7.88
C CYS A 22 5.35 1.57 7.72
N THR A 23 5.72 0.37 8.15
CA THR A 23 7.04 -0.20 7.86
C THR A 23 6.88 -1.54 7.15
N THR A 24 7.51 -1.67 5.98
CA THR A 24 7.55 -2.92 5.21
C THR A 24 8.99 -3.38 5.04
N ALA A 25 9.22 -4.63 4.64
CA ALA A 25 10.51 -4.97 4.02
C ALA A 25 10.80 -4.03 2.82
N SER A 26 12.05 -3.76 2.50
CA SER A 26 12.41 -3.01 1.29
C SER A 26 12.07 -3.79 0.01
N GLY A 27 11.95 -3.06 -1.11
CA GLY A 27 11.79 -3.67 -2.44
C GLY A 27 10.36 -4.00 -2.84
N PHE A 28 9.35 -3.65 -2.02
CA PHE A 28 7.95 -3.68 -2.47
C PHE A 28 7.70 -2.51 -3.43
N SER A 29 7.84 -2.78 -4.74
CA SER A 29 7.45 -1.84 -5.81
C SER A 29 5.94 -1.75 -5.99
N ARG A 30 5.15 -2.57 -5.29
CA ARG A 30 3.67 -2.60 -5.35
C ARG A 30 3.13 -2.79 -3.94
N VAL A 31 2.22 -1.91 -3.52
CA VAL A 31 1.53 -2.00 -2.22
C VAL A 31 0.05 -1.66 -2.39
N LEU A 32 -0.79 -2.26 -1.57
CA LEU A 32 -2.21 -1.91 -1.47
C LEU A 32 -2.40 -0.93 -0.31
N VAL A 33 -3.33 -0.01 -0.44
CA VAL A 33 -3.71 0.94 0.61
C VAL A 33 -5.21 0.82 0.82
N HIS A 34 -5.62 0.44 2.03
CA HIS A 34 -7.03 0.39 2.37
C HIS A 34 -7.57 1.80 2.58
N ALA A 35 -8.67 2.15 1.91
CA ALA A 35 -9.35 3.45 2.06
C ALA A 35 -8.40 4.66 1.88
N ALA A 36 -7.56 4.61 0.84
CA ALA A 36 -6.58 5.67 0.60
C ALA A 36 -7.25 7.05 0.43
N PRO A 37 -6.67 8.13 0.98
CA PRO A 37 -7.15 9.49 0.76
C PRO A 37 -7.27 9.84 -0.73
N ALA A 38 -8.27 10.64 -1.09
CA ALA A 38 -8.44 11.11 -2.46
C ALA A 38 -7.28 12.03 -2.90
N GLN A 39 -6.82 12.91 -2.00
CA GLN A 39 -5.61 13.71 -2.19
C GLN A 39 -4.48 13.14 -1.34
N LEU A 40 -3.64 12.29 -1.92
CA LEU A 40 -2.63 11.52 -1.18
C LEU A 40 -1.24 12.04 -1.47
N HIS A 41 -0.52 12.43 -0.42
CA HIS A 41 0.93 12.64 -0.45
C HIS A 41 1.61 11.42 0.15
N LEU A 42 2.68 10.94 -0.49
CA LEU A 42 3.50 9.86 0.04
C LEU A 42 4.98 10.22 0.08
N GLU A 43 5.64 9.82 1.17
CA GLU A 43 7.09 9.69 1.26
C GLU A 43 7.46 8.25 1.63
N VAL A 44 8.52 7.74 1.01
CA VAL A 44 9.11 6.45 1.33
C VAL A 44 10.58 6.66 1.66
N ARG A 45 11.00 6.16 2.81
CA ARG A 45 12.39 6.27 3.28
C ARG A 45 12.97 4.89 3.57
N ALA A 46 14.24 4.70 3.22
CA ALA A 46 15.01 3.52 3.60
C ALA A 46 15.41 3.59 5.08
N ASP A 47 15.88 2.47 5.64
CA ASP A 47 16.31 2.36 7.05
C ASP A 47 17.39 3.37 7.45
N ASP A 48 18.25 3.79 6.52
CA ASP A 48 19.29 4.79 6.73
C ASP A 48 18.76 6.24 6.69
N GLY A 49 17.44 6.42 6.49
CA GLY A 49 16.77 7.69 6.35
C GLY A 49 16.77 8.26 4.92
N GLY A 50 17.43 7.58 3.98
CA GLY A 50 17.50 7.96 2.58
C GLY A 50 16.11 8.02 1.94
N LEU A 51 15.82 9.11 1.23
CA LEU A 51 14.56 9.24 0.50
C LEU A 51 14.57 8.28 -0.71
N VAL A 52 13.64 7.34 -0.71
CA VAL A 52 13.42 6.41 -1.82
C VAL A 52 12.46 7.03 -2.83
N LEU A 53 11.41 7.68 -2.33
CA LEU A 53 10.34 8.21 -3.16
C LEU A 53 9.61 9.35 -2.44
N ARG A 54 9.22 10.37 -3.18
CA ARG A 54 8.28 11.39 -2.76
C ARG A 54 7.37 11.72 -3.93
N ALA A 55 6.06 11.64 -3.73
CA ALA A 55 5.09 11.91 -4.79
C ALA A 55 3.72 12.31 -4.23
N ASP A 56 2.94 12.93 -5.10
CA ASP A 56 1.50 13.08 -4.94
C ASP A 56 0.80 12.04 -5.85
N ALA A 57 -0.20 11.35 -5.31
CA ALA A 57 -0.91 10.26 -5.97
C ALA A 57 -2.43 10.44 -5.78
N ASP A 58 -2.97 11.48 -6.41
CA ASP A 58 -4.38 11.81 -6.29
C ASP A 58 -5.25 10.80 -7.02
N ARG A 59 -6.42 10.53 -6.45
CA ARG A 59 -7.40 9.65 -7.08
C ARG A 59 -7.90 10.27 -8.36
N ASP A 60 -7.83 9.48 -9.43
CA ASP A 60 -8.49 9.74 -10.70
C ASP A 60 -9.59 8.69 -10.88
N GLY A 61 -10.85 9.13 -11.00
CA GLY A 61 -12.02 8.26 -11.11
C GLY A 61 -12.74 7.92 -9.79
N ASP A 62 -13.50 6.84 -9.84
CA ASP A 62 -14.42 6.43 -8.78
C ASP A 62 -13.69 5.82 -7.57
N TYR A 63 -14.34 5.89 -6.42
CA TYR A 63 -13.83 5.28 -5.19
C TYR A 63 -13.81 3.75 -5.26
N SER A 64 -12.72 3.15 -4.76
CA SER A 64 -12.66 1.75 -4.36
C SER A 64 -12.24 1.65 -2.88
N PRO A 65 -12.66 0.60 -2.15
CA PRO A 65 -12.13 0.29 -0.82
C PRO A 65 -10.61 0.06 -0.75
N VAL A 66 -9.98 -0.26 -1.89
CA VAL A 66 -8.55 -0.56 -1.98
C VAL A 66 -7.93 0.18 -3.16
N THR A 67 -6.78 0.80 -2.90
CA THR A 67 -5.95 1.47 -3.91
C THR A 67 -4.65 0.69 -4.09
N LEU A 68 -4.26 0.40 -5.33
CA LEU A 68 -2.95 -0.11 -5.68
C LEU A 68 -2.00 1.06 -6.01
N LEU A 69 -0.88 1.11 -5.31
CA LEU A 69 0.24 1.99 -5.63
C LEU A 69 1.38 1.16 -6.22
N GLU A 70 1.89 1.58 -7.38
CA GLU A 70 3.01 0.94 -8.06
C GLU A 70 4.12 1.95 -8.33
N PHE A 71 5.35 1.50 -8.11
CA PHE A 71 6.57 2.28 -8.21
C PHE A 71 7.40 1.77 -9.37
N ASP A 72 7.67 2.65 -10.33
CA ASP A 72 8.51 2.34 -11.48
C ASP A 72 9.33 3.58 -11.86
N GLY A 73 10.65 3.48 -11.86
CA GLY A 73 11.55 4.57 -12.28
C GLY A 73 11.36 5.91 -11.56
N GLY A 74 10.96 5.90 -10.28
CA GLY A 74 10.71 7.12 -9.50
C GLY A 74 9.33 7.75 -9.73
N GLN A 75 8.46 7.10 -10.49
CA GLN A 75 7.07 7.49 -10.67
C GLN A 75 6.14 6.62 -9.81
N VAL A 76 5.02 7.21 -9.41
CA VAL A 76 3.94 6.50 -8.71
C VAL A 76 2.75 6.38 -9.62
N ARG A 77 2.27 5.16 -9.83
CA ARG A 77 0.98 4.91 -10.47
C ARG A 77 -0.01 4.50 -9.40
N ARG A 78 -1.15 5.19 -9.39
CA ARG A 78 -2.29 4.90 -8.54
C ARG A 78 -3.39 4.25 -9.37
N ARG A 79 -4.01 3.20 -8.85
CA ARG A 79 -5.22 2.59 -9.41
C ARG A 79 -6.17 2.21 -8.30
N GLU A 80 -7.44 2.57 -8.45
CA GLU A 80 -8.50 2.06 -7.60
C GLU A 80 -8.85 0.65 -8.07
N VAL A 81 -8.80 -0.33 -7.17
CA VAL A 81 -8.91 -1.76 -7.53
C VAL A 81 -9.90 -2.48 -6.63
N TRP A 82 -10.66 -3.39 -7.21
CA TRP A 82 -11.31 -4.48 -6.50
C TRP A 82 -10.35 -5.66 -6.58
N PRO A 83 -9.68 -6.07 -5.49
CA PRO A 83 -8.59 -7.02 -5.59
C PRO A 83 -8.98 -8.36 -6.23
N GLU A 84 -8.19 -8.74 -7.22
CA GLU A 84 -8.20 -10.06 -7.85
C GLU A 84 -7.04 -10.92 -7.32
N PRO A 85 -7.05 -12.25 -7.55
CA PRO A 85 -6.02 -13.16 -7.02
C PRO A 85 -4.57 -12.77 -7.32
N GLU A 86 -4.32 -12.03 -8.41
CA GLU A 86 -3.00 -11.52 -8.81
C GLU A 86 -2.43 -10.49 -7.83
N LEU A 87 -3.27 -9.92 -6.96
CA LEU A 87 -2.86 -8.99 -5.91
C LEU A 87 -2.65 -9.68 -4.55
N TYR A 88 -2.93 -10.97 -4.43
CA TYR A 88 -2.70 -11.70 -3.20
C TYR A 88 -1.20 -11.79 -2.89
N GLY A 89 -0.85 -11.74 -1.61
CA GLY A 89 0.53 -11.67 -1.16
C GLY A 89 1.15 -10.27 -1.19
N LEU A 90 0.47 -9.27 -1.77
CA LEU A 90 0.91 -7.87 -1.65
C LEU A 90 0.69 -7.34 -0.22
N PRO A 91 1.58 -6.47 0.27
CA PRO A 91 1.37 -5.79 1.54
C PRO A 91 0.21 -4.80 1.42
N VAL A 92 -0.62 -4.75 2.46
CA VAL A 92 -1.72 -3.82 2.62
C VAL A 92 -1.36 -2.84 3.73
N LEU A 93 -1.22 -1.56 3.36
CA LEU A 93 -1.06 -0.45 4.29
C LEU A 93 -2.44 -0.07 4.83
N LEU A 94 -2.62 -0.20 6.14
CA LEU A 94 -3.87 0.15 6.81
C LEU A 94 -3.80 1.55 7.43
N PRO A 95 -4.95 2.23 7.56
CA PRO A 95 -5.04 3.44 8.36
C PRO A 95 -4.40 3.24 9.74
N GLY A 96 -3.63 4.21 10.21
CA GLY A 96 -2.94 4.14 11.50
C GLY A 96 -1.57 3.44 11.49
N GLY A 97 -1.23 2.66 10.45
CA GLY A 97 0.16 2.23 10.23
C GLY A 97 0.43 0.72 10.21
N GLU A 98 -0.55 -0.12 10.52
CA GLU A 98 -0.37 -1.57 10.44
C GLU A 98 -0.19 -2.03 8.97
N VAL A 99 0.59 -3.10 8.80
CA VAL A 99 0.81 -3.73 7.50
C VAL A 99 0.38 -5.18 7.58
N GLY A 100 -0.66 -5.51 6.83
CA GLY A 100 -1.08 -6.89 6.61
C GLY A 100 -0.62 -7.42 5.25
N VAL A 101 -0.78 -8.72 5.01
CA VAL A 101 -0.65 -9.33 3.68
C VAL A 101 -2.02 -9.74 3.19
N LEU A 102 -2.42 -9.33 1.98
CA LEU A 102 -3.72 -9.72 1.41
C LEU A 102 -3.75 -11.23 1.14
N THR A 103 -4.72 -11.94 1.72
CA THR A 103 -4.87 -13.40 1.55
C THR A 103 -6.14 -13.79 0.80
N SER A 104 -7.20 -12.98 0.88
CA SER A 104 -8.44 -13.21 0.12
C SER A 104 -9.26 -11.93 -0.02
N TRP A 105 -10.07 -11.89 -1.07
CA TRP A 105 -11.03 -10.83 -1.36
C TRP A 105 -12.27 -11.42 -2.05
N GLU A 106 -13.44 -10.94 -1.67
CA GLU A 106 -14.75 -11.32 -2.22
C GLU A 106 -15.67 -10.11 -2.19
N HIS A 107 -16.52 -9.95 -3.20
CA HIS A 107 -17.50 -8.86 -3.29
C HIS A 107 -18.67 -9.24 -4.18
N ALA A 108 -19.77 -8.48 -4.11
CA ALA A 108 -20.83 -8.56 -5.10
C ALA A 108 -20.41 -7.96 -6.45
N ASP A 109 -21.02 -8.45 -7.53
CA ASP A 109 -20.83 -7.92 -8.90
C ASP A 109 -21.17 -6.43 -9.01
N ASP A 110 -22.09 -5.93 -8.18
CA ASP A 110 -22.49 -4.53 -8.12
C ASP A 110 -21.67 -3.68 -7.13
N HIS A 111 -20.65 -4.28 -6.51
CA HIS A 111 -19.74 -3.63 -5.57
C HIS A 111 -20.41 -3.10 -4.28
N SER A 112 -21.62 -3.57 -3.96
CA SER A 112 -22.39 -3.12 -2.78
C SER A 112 -21.87 -3.67 -1.44
N TRP A 113 -21.16 -4.79 -1.45
CA TRP A 113 -20.51 -5.37 -0.28
C TRP A 113 -19.20 -6.04 -0.64
N TRP A 114 -18.31 -6.16 0.34
CA TRP A 114 -17.08 -6.93 0.24
C TRP A 114 -16.70 -7.60 1.56
N ARG A 115 -15.93 -8.66 1.44
CA ARG A 115 -15.29 -9.38 2.53
C ARG A 115 -13.87 -9.69 2.11
N TRP A 116 -12.95 -9.60 3.05
CA TRP A 116 -11.53 -9.79 2.76
C TRP A 116 -10.80 -10.28 3.99
N SER A 117 -9.59 -10.78 3.79
CA SER A 117 -8.72 -11.20 4.89
C SER A 117 -7.30 -10.71 4.64
N VAL A 118 -6.70 -10.25 5.74
CA VAL A 118 -5.28 -9.92 5.81
C VAL A 118 -4.64 -10.70 6.93
N GLU A 119 -3.41 -11.14 6.70
CA GLU A 119 -2.58 -11.78 7.72
C GLU A 119 -1.61 -10.76 8.31
N PHE A 120 -1.51 -10.75 9.64
CA PHE A 120 -0.51 -9.98 10.37
C PHE A 120 0.48 -10.92 11.05
N SER A 121 1.74 -10.53 11.02
CA SER A 121 2.80 -11.23 11.75
C SER A 121 3.71 -10.21 12.44
N ASN A 122 4.31 -10.61 13.55
CA ASN A 122 5.23 -9.75 14.30
C ASN A 122 6.61 -9.58 13.63
N HIS A 123 6.81 -10.18 12.46
CA HIS A 123 8.06 -10.07 11.73
C HIS A 123 8.02 -8.78 10.91
N THR A 124 8.89 -7.82 11.21
CA THR A 124 8.98 -6.50 10.56
C THR A 124 9.55 -6.55 9.14
N GLY A 125 9.54 -7.73 8.51
CA GLY A 125 10.04 -7.99 7.18
C GLY A 125 9.60 -9.36 6.66
N ARG A 126 9.91 -9.64 5.40
CA ARG A 126 9.69 -10.95 4.76
C ARG A 126 10.58 -12.01 5.42
N PRO A 127 10.04 -13.09 6.03
CA PRO A 127 10.84 -14.26 6.38
C PRO A 127 11.60 -14.76 5.15
N ALA A 128 12.83 -15.25 5.32
CA ALA A 128 13.70 -15.64 4.20
C ALA A 128 13.09 -16.75 3.31
N ASP A 129 12.14 -17.50 3.85
CA ASP A 129 11.38 -18.59 3.24
C ASP A 129 10.00 -18.18 2.72
N TRP A 130 9.51 -16.98 3.02
CA TRP A 130 8.22 -16.51 2.49
C TRP A 130 8.35 -16.28 0.98
N ARG A 131 7.49 -16.88 0.16
CA ARG A 131 7.47 -16.77 -1.32
C ARG A 131 6.04 -16.72 -1.87
N PRO A 132 5.35 -15.56 -1.76
CA PRO A 132 4.04 -15.41 -2.38
C PRO A 132 4.16 -15.45 -3.90
N ALA A 133 3.18 -16.05 -4.58
CA ALA A 133 3.14 -16.12 -6.03
C ALA A 133 3.00 -14.72 -6.66
N GLY A 134 3.61 -14.47 -7.83
CA GLY A 134 3.41 -13.24 -8.61
C GLY A 134 4.22 -12.00 -8.19
N GLN A 135 5.12 -12.11 -7.21
CA GLN A 135 5.90 -10.96 -6.73
C GLN A 135 7.23 -10.80 -7.50
N HIS A 136 7.41 -9.67 -8.20
CA HIS A 136 8.68 -9.26 -8.80
C HIS A 136 9.46 -8.38 -7.83
N LEU A 137 10.54 -8.91 -7.24
CA LEU A 137 11.45 -8.15 -6.39
C LEU A 137 12.39 -7.33 -7.27
N GLN A 138 12.44 -6.01 -7.07
CA GLN A 138 13.55 -5.20 -7.58
C GLN A 138 14.65 -5.13 -6.52
N ARG A 139 15.89 -5.41 -6.94
CA ARG A 139 17.10 -5.26 -6.12
C ARG A 139 17.60 -3.83 -6.19
#